data_AF-B4VKC9-F1
#
_entry.id   AF-B4VKC9-F1
#
_cell.length_a   1.000
_cell.length_b   1.000
_cell.length_c   1.000
_cell.angle_alpha   90.00
_cell.angle_beta   90.00
_cell.angle_gamma   90.00
#
_symmetry.space_group_name_H-M   'P 1'
#
loop_
_entity.id
_entity.type
_entity.pdbx_description
1 polymer ?
#
loop_
_entity_poly.entity_id
_entity_poly.type
_entity_poly.pdbx_seq_one_letter_code
_entity_poly.pdbx_strand_id
1 'polypeptide(L)'
;MRVQVLTSVLLAETVVLFIGSVALGGCQPNQTGVLTLTTAASNMTELPTILNRTDIEEHFPDPFDAIDDDEMDERLQARDKGKQVRLIGQYIQVDVRRWPKPPPRYKGHVAVVLEDGTEVFLYPPWHSEAIRSTNEITRYNNRGVAVVGKIVPECPKSPQPAASIVAPCMLTIDFIDLVD
;
A
#
# COMPACT_ATOMS: atom_id res chain seq x y z
N MET A 1 11.98 -53.93 -17.16
CA MET A 1 11.94 -53.39 -15.78
C MET A 1 13.14 -52.48 -15.61
N ARG A 2 12.89 -51.19 -15.41
CA ARG A 2 13.89 -50.16 -15.09
C ARG A 2 14.02 -50.07 -13.58
N VAL A 3 15.23 -50.10 -13.01
CA VAL A 3 15.61 -49.28 -11.85
C VAL A 3 17.15 -49.10 -11.84
N GLN A 4 17.58 -47.85 -12.03
CA GLN A 4 18.84 -47.24 -11.59
C GLN A 4 18.51 -45.74 -11.45
N VAL A 5 19.05 -44.87 -10.60
CA VAL A 5 19.97 -44.85 -9.44
C VAL A 5 19.77 -43.41 -8.89
N LEU A 6 19.89 -43.20 -7.57
CA LEU A 6 19.91 -41.86 -6.95
C LEU A 6 21.13 -41.05 -7.41
N THR A 7 20.97 -39.76 -7.71
CA THR A 7 21.99 -38.74 -7.40
C THR A 7 21.40 -37.33 -7.39
N SER A 8 21.60 -36.60 -6.30
CA SER A 8 21.31 -35.16 -6.18
C SER A 8 22.32 -34.34 -6.99
N VAL A 9 21.85 -33.33 -7.72
CA VAL A 9 22.69 -32.26 -8.28
C VAL A 9 21.95 -30.92 -8.17
N LEU A 10 22.55 -29.99 -7.41
CA LEU A 10 22.29 -28.56 -7.44
C LEU A 10 22.50 -28.05 -8.87
N LEU A 11 21.50 -27.42 -9.47
CA LEU A 11 21.68 -26.66 -10.71
C LEU A 11 21.16 -25.24 -10.50
N ALA A 12 22.13 -24.32 -10.44
CA ALA A 12 21.94 -22.91 -10.70
C ALA A 12 21.50 -22.75 -12.17
N GLU A 13 20.32 -22.20 -12.41
CA GLU A 13 19.90 -21.83 -13.76
C GLU A 13 20.34 -20.41 -14.08
N THR A 14 21.45 -20.39 -14.79
CA THR A 14 21.99 -19.37 -15.68
C THR A 14 20.91 -18.69 -16.52
N VAL A 15 20.78 -17.37 -16.38
CA VAL A 15 20.04 -16.54 -17.36
C VAL A 15 20.90 -16.37 -18.61
N VAL A 16 20.43 -16.94 -19.72
CA VAL A 16 21.03 -16.77 -21.06
C VAL A 16 20.64 -15.41 -21.62
N LEU A 17 21.59 -14.50 -21.76
CA LEU A 17 21.41 -13.21 -22.42
C LEU A 17 21.79 -13.33 -23.89
N PHE A 18 20.81 -13.27 -24.80
CA PHE A 18 21.08 -13.09 -26.23
C PHE A 18 21.52 -11.64 -26.48
N ILE A 19 22.78 -11.45 -26.87
CA ILE A 19 23.28 -10.15 -27.35
C ILE A 19 23.52 -10.26 -28.85
N GLY A 20 22.54 -9.81 -29.64
CA GLY A 20 22.73 -9.60 -31.08
C GLY A 20 23.44 -8.25 -31.30
N SER A 21 24.57 -8.25 -32.01
CA SER A 21 25.28 -7.04 -32.42
C SER A 21 25.01 -6.75 -33.89
N VAL A 22 24.39 -5.61 -34.21
CA VAL A 22 24.37 -5.04 -35.56
C VAL A 22 25.49 -4.01 -35.63
N ALA A 23 26.47 -4.22 -36.51
CA ALA A 23 27.55 -3.28 -36.76
C ALA A 23 27.14 -2.25 -37.81
N LEU A 24 27.06 -0.98 -37.42
CA LEU A 24 27.12 0.17 -38.33
C LEU A 24 28.34 0.99 -37.92
N GLY A 25 29.26 1.16 -38.86
CA GLY A 25 30.51 1.90 -38.67
C GLY A 25 30.29 3.41 -38.65
N GLY A 26 31.11 4.12 -37.87
CA GLY A 26 31.27 5.56 -37.94
C GLY A 26 31.58 6.25 -36.62
N CYS A 27 32.86 6.57 -36.39
CA CYS A 27 33.42 7.69 -35.63
C CYS A 27 32.94 8.05 -34.20
N GLN A 28 33.75 7.64 -33.21
CA GLN A 28 34.33 8.46 -32.09
C GLN A 28 33.37 9.11 -31.03
N PRO A 29 33.89 9.56 -29.86
CA PRO A 29 34.02 8.74 -28.65
C PRO A 29 33.17 9.24 -27.46
N ASN A 30 33.15 8.40 -26.42
CA ASN A 30 32.94 8.76 -25.02
C ASN A 30 31.49 9.05 -24.57
N GLN A 31 30.86 8.03 -23.97
CA GLN A 31 30.07 8.19 -22.74
C GLN A 31 29.74 6.81 -22.15
N THR A 32 30.35 6.53 -21.01
CA THR A 32 30.01 5.41 -20.12
C THR A 32 28.61 5.68 -19.56
N GLY A 33 27.58 5.12 -20.21
CA GLY A 33 26.22 5.12 -19.70
C GLY A 33 26.09 4.12 -18.55
N VAL A 34 26.24 4.61 -17.32
CA VAL A 34 25.84 3.88 -16.12
C VAL A 34 24.31 3.76 -16.17
N LEU A 35 23.80 2.53 -16.24
CA LEU A 35 22.38 2.22 -16.13
C LEU A 35 21.90 2.58 -14.71
N THR A 36 21.21 3.71 -14.58
CA THR A 36 20.59 4.18 -13.34
C THR A 36 19.39 3.29 -12.99
N LEU A 37 19.61 2.31 -12.13
CA LEU A 37 18.61 1.42 -11.56
C LEU A 37 18.19 1.90 -10.15
N THR A 38 18.06 3.21 -9.94
CA THR A 38 17.86 3.81 -8.59
C THR A 38 16.58 4.63 -8.40
N THR A 39 15.71 4.77 -9.41
CA THR A 39 14.59 5.73 -9.29
C THR A 39 13.40 5.22 -8.45
N ALA A 40 13.14 3.91 -8.41
CA ALA A 40 11.97 3.38 -7.68
C ALA A 40 12.18 3.27 -6.17
N ALA A 41 13.38 2.86 -5.72
CA ALA A 41 13.69 2.73 -4.30
C ALA A 41 13.88 4.09 -3.61
N SER A 42 14.37 5.10 -4.35
CA SER A 42 14.62 6.45 -3.78
C SER A 42 13.33 7.23 -3.50
N ASN A 43 12.23 6.96 -4.24
CA ASN A 43 10.94 7.62 -4.02
C ASN A 43 10.17 7.09 -2.80
N MET A 44 10.50 5.91 -2.27
CA MET A 44 9.78 5.31 -1.14
C MET A 44 10.14 5.93 0.22
N THR A 45 11.31 6.55 0.34
CA THR A 45 11.80 7.15 1.59
C THR A 45 11.39 8.62 1.76
N GLU A 46 10.96 9.28 0.69
CA GLU A 46 10.59 10.71 0.72
C GLU A 46 9.12 10.96 1.09
N LEU A 47 8.27 9.93 1.08
CA LEU A 47 6.87 10.08 1.46
C LEU A 47 6.73 10.27 2.98
N PRO A 48 5.81 11.14 3.43
CA PRO A 48 5.44 11.21 4.84
C PRO A 48 5.04 9.83 5.35
N THR A 49 5.66 9.41 6.44
CA THR A 49 5.41 8.09 7.03
C THR A 49 4.39 8.22 8.16
N ILE A 50 3.34 7.40 8.11
CA ILE A 50 2.27 7.34 9.11
C ILE A 50 2.46 6.07 9.94
N LEU A 51 2.70 6.23 11.23
CA LEU A 51 2.93 5.16 12.21
C LEU A 51 1.84 5.10 13.29
N ASN A 52 1.12 6.20 13.52
CA ASN A 52 0.08 6.33 14.54
C ASN A 52 -0.98 7.37 14.14
N ARG A 53 -2.00 7.59 15.00
CA ARG A 53 -3.06 8.58 14.77
C ARG A 53 -2.57 10.02 14.76
N THR A 54 -1.63 10.37 15.62
CA THR A 54 -1.09 11.74 15.71
C THR A 54 -0.47 12.16 14.38
N ASP A 55 0.24 11.25 13.69
CA ASP A 55 0.79 11.53 12.35
C ASP A 55 -0.33 11.84 11.34
N ILE A 56 -1.48 11.14 11.43
CA ILE A 56 -2.65 11.44 10.59
C ILE A 56 -3.18 12.84 10.90
N GLU A 57 -3.36 13.16 12.19
CA GLU A 57 -3.90 14.45 12.62
C GLU A 57 -2.98 15.62 12.21
N GLU A 58 -1.66 15.44 12.28
CA GLU A 58 -0.67 16.43 11.81
C GLU A 58 -0.80 16.69 10.30
N HIS A 59 -1.06 15.65 9.52
CA HIS A 59 -1.26 15.79 8.08
C HIS A 59 -2.67 16.24 7.68
N PHE A 60 -3.66 16.17 8.58
CA PHE A 60 -5.04 16.59 8.32
C PHE A 60 -5.57 17.47 9.45
N PRO A 61 -5.03 18.68 9.63
CA PRO A 61 -5.50 19.61 10.65
C PRO A 61 -6.99 19.91 10.47
N ASP A 62 -7.65 20.32 11.56
CA ASP A 62 -9.06 20.68 11.52
C ASP A 62 -9.25 21.85 10.53
N PRO A 63 -10.11 21.72 9.50
CA PRO A 63 -10.36 22.82 8.57
C PRO A 63 -10.90 24.07 9.26
N PHE A 64 -11.61 23.92 10.38
CA PHE A 64 -12.24 25.04 11.09
C PHE A 64 -11.29 25.81 12.02
N ASP A 65 -10.06 25.33 12.20
CA ASP A 65 -8.99 26.07 12.86
C ASP A 65 -8.27 27.06 11.91
N ALA A 66 -8.60 27.04 10.61
CA ALA A 66 -8.07 28.01 9.66
C ALA A 66 -8.63 29.42 9.95
N ILE A 67 -7.76 30.43 9.79
CA ILE A 67 -8.15 31.84 9.95
C ILE A 67 -8.74 32.39 8.65
N ASP A 68 -8.29 31.85 7.52
CA ASP A 68 -8.64 32.28 6.17
C ASP A 68 -9.53 31.23 5.47
N ASP A 69 -10.52 31.71 4.70
CA ASP A 69 -11.46 30.84 3.98
C ASP A 69 -10.74 30.02 2.90
N ASP A 70 -9.73 30.60 2.26
CA ASP A 70 -8.91 29.90 1.27
C ASP A 70 -8.15 28.71 1.90
N GLU A 71 -7.61 28.89 3.10
CA GLU A 71 -6.93 27.82 3.84
C GLU A 71 -7.91 26.74 4.29
N MET A 72 -9.11 27.13 4.75
CA MET A 72 -10.17 26.18 5.08
C MET A 72 -10.54 25.31 3.87
N ASP A 73 -10.72 25.91 2.70
CA ASP A 73 -11.04 25.22 1.46
C ASP A 73 -9.92 24.25 1.04
N GLU A 74 -8.64 24.64 1.17
CA GLU A 74 -7.51 23.74 0.92
C GLU A 74 -7.51 22.53 1.87
N ARG A 75 -7.77 22.74 3.16
CA ARG A 75 -7.85 21.67 4.16
C ARG A 75 -9.02 20.73 3.88
N LEU A 76 -10.19 21.26 3.50
CA LEU A 76 -11.34 20.45 3.08
C LEU A 76 -11.00 19.62 1.83
N GLN A 77 -10.39 20.23 0.82
CA GLN A 77 -9.95 19.51 -0.38
C GLN A 77 -8.95 18.40 -0.07
N ALA A 78 -8.03 18.61 0.87
CA ALA A 78 -7.09 17.58 1.29
C ALA A 78 -7.80 16.38 1.96
N ARG A 79 -8.84 16.63 2.77
CA ARG A 79 -9.65 15.59 3.41
C ARG A 79 -10.49 14.79 2.41
N ASP A 80 -10.87 15.38 1.27
CA ASP A 80 -11.60 14.70 0.20
C ASP A 80 -10.70 13.96 -0.79
N LYS A 81 -9.59 14.59 -1.22
CA LYS A 81 -8.67 14.04 -2.23
C LYS A 81 -7.63 13.09 -1.64
N GLY A 82 -7.41 13.16 -0.34
CA GLY A 82 -6.37 12.46 0.39
C GLY A 82 -4.96 12.98 0.14
N LYS A 83 -4.02 12.54 0.99
CA LYS A 83 -2.58 12.82 0.87
C LYS A 83 -1.81 11.55 0.58
N GLN A 84 -0.80 11.65 -0.29
CA GLN A 84 0.11 10.54 -0.60
C GLN A 84 1.02 10.28 0.60
N VAL A 85 1.02 9.05 1.11
CA VAL A 85 1.78 8.67 2.31
C VAL A 85 2.38 7.27 2.18
N ARG A 86 3.28 6.96 3.11
CA ARG A 86 3.73 5.61 3.43
C ARG A 86 3.19 5.21 4.80
N LEU A 87 2.24 4.29 4.84
CA LEU A 87 1.62 3.78 6.06
C LEU A 87 2.35 2.53 6.54
N ILE A 88 2.78 2.46 7.80
CA ILE A 88 3.36 1.24 8.38
C ILE A 88 2.45 0.71 9.49
N GLY A 89 2.19 -0.60 9.48
CA GLY A 89 1.48 -1.26 10.55
C GLY A 89 1.27 -2.74 10.29
N GLN A 90 0.41 -3.37 11.10
CA GLN A 90 0.06 -4.77 10.95
C GLN A 90 -1.16 -4.95 10.04
N TYR A 91 -1.02 -5.74 8.97
CA TYR A 91 -2.12 -6.10 8.09
C TYR A 91 -3.04 -7.10 8.76
N ILE A 92 -4.32 -6.78 8.95
CA ILE A 92 -5.31 -7.67 9.54
C ILE A 92 -6.59 -7.74 8.71
N GLN A 93 -7.20 -8.92 8.70
CA GLN A 93 -8.56 -9.06 8.20
C GLN A 93 -9.59 -8.57 9.23
N VAL A 94 -10.58 -7.81 8.79
CA VAL A 94 -11.60 -7.19 9.66
C VAL A 94 -13.01 -7.63 9.29
N ASP A 95 -13.86 -7.84 10.29
CA ASP A 95 -15.31 -7.94 10.11
C ASP A 95 -15.92 -6.54 10.24
N VAL A 96 -16.24 -5.93 9.10
CA VAL A 96 -16.81 -4.59 9.01
C VAL A 96 -18.14 -4.42 9.75
N ARG A 97 -18.85 -5.51 10.10
CA ARG A 97 -20.09 -5.45 10.89
C ARG A 97 -19.82 -4.98 12.32
N ARG A 98 -18.61 -5.22 12.85
CA ARG A 98 -18.21 -4.92 14.25
C ARG A 98 -19.23 -5.39 15.30
N TRP A 99 -19.93 -6.49 15.03
CA TRP A 99 -20.90 -7.06 15.97
C TRP A 99 -20.21 -8.06 16.91
N PRO A 100 -20.48 -7.99 18.23
CA PRO A 100 -19.92 -8.95 19.18
C PRO A 100 -20.53 -10.35 19.04
N LYS A 101 -21.78 -10.44 18.57
CA LYS A 101 -22.51 -11.69 18.32
C LYS A 101 -23.32 -11.54 17.03
N PRO A 102 -23.34 -12.52 16.12
CA PRO A 102 -22.59 -13.80 16.11
C PRO A 102 -21.07 -13.60 15.91
N PRO A 103 -20.24 -14.67 15.91
CA PRO A 103 -18.80 -14.56 15.67
C PRO A 103 -18.45 -13.76 14.40
N PRO A 104 -17.24 -13.17 14.35
CA PRO A 104 -16.77 -12.42 13.19
C PRO A 104 -16.88 -13.22 11.90
N ARG A 105 -17.32 -12.56 10.83
CA ARG A 105 -17.38 -13.10 9.47
C ARG A 105 -16.49 -12.26 8.58
N TYR A 106 -15.32 -12.79 8.30
CA TYR A 106 -14.36 -12.14 7.43
C TYR A 106 -14.73 -12.38 5.97
N LYS A 107 -14.97 -11.29 5.24
CA LYS A 107 -15.30 -11.33 3.81
C LYS A 107 -14.16 -10.91 2.89
N GLY A 108 -12.99 -10.58 3.44
CA GLY A 108 -11.86 -10.05 2.68
C GLY A 108 -11.58 -8.57 2.91
N HIS A 109 -12.36 -7.89 3.77
CA HIS A 109 -12.02 -6.53 4.22
C HIS A 109 -10.79 -6.56 5.10
N VAL A 110 -9.94 -5.55 4.93
CA VAL A 110 -8.64 -5.46 5.59
C VAL A 110 -8.43 -4.05 6.11
N ALA A 111 -7.78 -3.99 7.28
CA ALA A 111 -7.19 -2.78 7.80
C ALA A 111 -5.70 -2.99 8.09
N VAL A 112 -4.95 -1.89 8.12
CA VAL A 112 -3.61 -1.83 8.69
C VAL A 112 -3.74 -1.23 10.08
N VAL A 113 -3.28 -1.96 11.10
CA VAL A 113 -3.26 -1.51 12.49
C VAL A 113 -1.93 -0.82 12.76
N LEU A 114 -2.01 0.46 13.08
CA LEU A 114 -0.88 1.31 13.44
C LEU A 114 -0.32 0.96 14.82
N GLU A 115 0.83 1.53 15.18
CA GLU A 115 1.52 1.23 16.45
C GLU A 115 0.65 1.52 17.68
N ASP A 116 -0.23 2.52 17.59
CA ASP A 116 -1.17 2.93 18.65
C ASP A 116 -2.49 2.16 18.63
N GLY A 117 -2.63 1.15 17.76
CA GLY A 117 -3.86 0.37 17.58
C GLY A 117 -4.90 1.01 16.67
N THR A 118 -4.61 2.16 16.05
CA THR A 118 -5.51 2.79 15.08
C THR A 118 -5.65 1.91 13.83
N GLU A 119 -6.89 1.60 13.47
CA GLU A 119 -7.21 0.83 12.26
C GLU A 119 -7.38 1.77 11.06
N VAL A 120 -6.54 1.60 10.05
CA VAL A 120 -6.67 2.29 8.75
C VAL A 120 -7.19 1.30 7.71
N PHE A 121 -8.38 1.54 7.19
CA PHE A 121 -8.99 0.66 6.19
C PHE A 121 -8.29 0.80 4.84
N LEU A 122 -8.03 -0.33 4.17
CA LEU A 122 -7.36 -0.30 2.86
C LEU A 122 -8.22 0.28 1.74
N TYR A 123 -9.53 0.21 1.89
CA TYR A 123 -10.50 0.90 1.03
C TYR A 123 -11.80 1.11 1.82
N PRO A 124 -12.65 2.07 1.41
CA PRO A 124 -13.97 2.21 2.00
C PRO A 124 -14.73 0.89 1.86
N PRO A 125 -15.47 0.42 2.89
CA PRO A 125 -16.08 -0.92 2.86
C PRO A 125 -17.03 -1.20 1.69
N TRP A 126 -17.61 -0.15 1.10
CA TRP A 126 -18.51 -0.22 -0.05
C TRP A 126 -17.76 -0.25 -1.39
N HIS A 127 -16.47 0.05 -1.42
CA HIS A 127 -15.66 0.07 -2.63
C HIS A 127 -15.41 -1.35 -3.15
N SER A 128 -15.39 -1.53 -4.47
CA SER A 128 -15.22 -2.85 -5.10
C SER A 128 -13.89 -3.52 -4.74
N GLU A 129 -12.83 -2.73 -4.57
CA GLU A 129 -11.48 -3.20 -4.21
C GLU A 129 -11.29 -3.47 -2.71
N ALA A 130 -12.31 -3.18 -1.88
CA ALA A 130 -12.25 -3.39 -0.43
C ALA A 130 -12.22 -4.87 -0.03
N ILE A 131 -12.64 -5.76 -0.94
CA ILE A 131 -12.52 -7.21 -0.75
C ILE A 131 -11.21 -7.68 -1.38
N ARG A 132 -10.20 -7.95 -0.53
CA ARG A 132 -8.89 -8.42 -0.97
C ARG A 132 -8.92 -9.90 -1.34
N SER A 133 -8.02 -10.27 -2.25
CA SER A 133 -7.91 -11.67 -2.71
C SER A 133 -7.37 -12.58 -1.61
N THR A 134 -7.77 -13.86 -1.62
CA THR A 134 -7.27 -14.85 -0.66
C THR A 134 -5.75 -14.99 -0.70
N ASN A 135 -5.13 -14.87 -1.88
CA ASN A 135 -3.68 -14.95 -2.04
C ASN A 135 -2.97 -13.82 -1.31
N GLU A 136 -3.49 -12.59 -1.45
CA GLU A 136 -2.94 -11.44 -0.75
C GLU A 136 -3.11 -11.56 0.76
N ILE A 137 -4.32 -11.91 1.21
CA ILE A 137 -4.61 -12.09 2.64
C ILE A 137 -3.68 -13.16 3.22
N THR A 138 -3.47 -14.28 2.51
CA THR A 138 -2.54 -15.32 2.96
C THR A 138 -1.10 -14.82 3.07
N ARG A 139 -0.68 -13.92 2.17
CA ARG A 139 0.68 -13.36 2.16
C ARG A 139 0.92 -12.37 3.29
N TYR A 140 -0.08 -11.56 3.65
CA TYR A 140 0.10 -10.41 4.54
C TYR A 140 -0.59 -10.50 5.91
N ASN A 141 -1.60 -11.35 6.08
CA ASN A 141 -2.40 -11.36 7.32
C ASN A 141 -1.54 -11.62 8.56
N ASN A 142 -1.74 -10.77 9.57
CA ASN A 142 -0.98 -10.68 10.83
C ASN A 142 0.50 -10.28 10.69
N ARG A 143 0.94 -9.76 9.54
CA ARG A 143 2.32 -9.34 9.31
C ARG A 143 2.46 -7.83 9.25
N GLY A 144 3.66 -7.35 9.59
CA GLY A 144 4.06 -5.96 9.37
C GLY A 144 4.14 -5.66 7.87
N VAL A 145 3.51 -4.57 7.46
CA VAL A 145 3.47 -4.11 6.07
C VAL A 145 3.73 -2.61 5.98
N ALA A 146 4.27 -2.20 4.84
CA ALA A 146 4.30 -0.82 4.39
C ALA A 146 3.34 -0.70 3.20
N VAL A 147 2.38 0.21 3.31
CA VAL A 147 1.40 0.50 2.26
C VAL A 147 1.66 1.91 1.75
N VAL A 148 1.76 2.06 0.43
CA VAL A 148 1.85 3.38 -0.21
C VAL A 148 0.59 3.66 -1.00
N GLY A 149 0.07 4.87 -0.83
CA GLY A 149 -1.11 5.35 -1.53
C GLY A 149 -1.64 6.63 -0.90
N LYS A 150 -2.88 6.99 -1.23
CA LYS A 150 -3.54 8.17 -0.67
C LYS A 150 -4.37 7.80 0.55
N ILE A 151 -4.14 8.48 1.67
CA ILE A 151 -4.94 8.35 2.89
C ILE A 151 -5.87 9.53 3.07
N VAL A 152 -7.00 9.31 3.75
CA VAL A 152 -7.89 10.34 4.31
C VAL A 152 -8.15 10.04 5.79
N PRO A 153 -8.39 11.06 6.64
CA PRO A 153 -8.57 10.88 8.08
C PRO A 153 -9.90 10.19 8.43
N GLU A 154 -10.88 10.21 7.50
CA GLU A 154 -12.17 9.56 7.66
C GLU A 154 -12.58 8.85 6.37
N CYS A 155 -13.06 7.60 6.50
CA CYS A 155 -13.60 6.82 5.40
C CYS A 155 -14.70 7.60 4.66
N PRO A 156 -14.62 7.71 3.34
CA PRO A 156 -15.70 8.22 2.51
C PRO A 156 -17.03 7.53 2.80
N LYS A 157 -18.09 8.34 2.92
CA LYS A 157 -19.46 7.85 3.13
C LYS A 157 -19.90 6.96 1.97
N SER A 158 -20.70 5.94 2.29
CA SER A 158 -21.32 5.12 1.26
C SER A 158 -22.22 5.98 0.36
N PRO A 159 -22.18 5.81 -0.98
CA PRO A 159 -23.10 6.50 -1.89
C PRO A 159 -24.55 6.02 -1.72
N GLN A 160 -24.75 4.84 -1.12
CA GLN A 160 -26.05 4.32 -0.74
C GLN A 160 -26.31 4.57 0.76
N PRO A 161 -27.58 4.73 1.18
CA PRO A 161 -27.93 4.92 2.59
C PRO A 161 -27.58 3.67 3.40
N ALA A 162 -26.39 3.66 3.98
CA ALA A 162 -25.84 2.60 4.80
C ALA A 162 -24.99 3.19 5.92
N ALA A 163 -24.82 2.43 7.00
CA ALA A 163 -23.87 2.80 8.05
C ALA A 163 -22.47 2.94 7.44
N SER A 164 -21.79 4.05 7.75
CA SER A 164 -20.43 4.32 7.32
C SER A 164 -19.49 4.09 8.50
N ILE A 165 -18.29 3.57 8.20
CA ILE A 165 -17.23 3.46 9.20
C ILE A 165 -16.66 4.85 9.44
N VAL A 166 -16.46 5.22 10.70
CA VAL A 166 -15.75 6.44 11.09
C VAL A 166 -14.36 6.02 11.55
N ALA A 167 -13.42 5.95 10.60
CA ALA A 167 -12.02 5.61 10.81
C ALA A 167 -11.20 6.09 9.59
N PRO A 168 -9.87 6.25 9.71
CA PRO A 168 -9.03 6.56 8.57
C PRO A 168 -9.09 5.50 7.47
N CYS A 169 -8.84 5.91 6.23
CA CYS A 169 -8.95 5.04 5.07
C CYS A 169 -7.95 5.41 4.00
N MET A 170 -7.46 4.40 3.27
CA MET A 170 -6.82 4.62 1.99
C MET A 170 -7.89 4.80 0.91
N LEU A 171 -7.67 5.75 0.00
CA LEU A 171 -8.43 5.94 -1.24
C LEU A 171 -7.81 5.18 -2.41
N THR A 172 -6.48 5.04 -2.39
CA THR A 172 -5.71 4.30 -3.39
C THR A 172 -4.65 3.46 -2.69
N ILE A 173 -4.26 2.37 -3.34
CA ILE A 173 -3.12 1.56 -2.96
C ILE A 173 -2.26 1.40 -4.20
N ASP A 174 -1.07 1.98 -4.16
CA ASP A 174 -0.11 1.87 -5.26
C ASP A 174 0.68 0.56 -5.11
N PHE A 175 1.12 0.24 -3.89
CA PHE A 175 1.72 -1.05 -3.56
C PHE A 175 1.66 -1.36 -2.06
N ILE A 176 1.84 -2.64 -1.74
CA ILE A 176 1.96 -3.16 -0.38
C ILE A 176 3.20 -4.06 -0.36
N ASP A 177 4.10 -3.81 0.59
CA ASP A 177 5.24 -4.67 0.83
C ASP A 177 5.40 -5.01 2.31
N LEU A 178 6.22 -6.02 2.57
CA LEU A 178 6.52 -6.49 3.91
C LEU A 178 7.57 -5.59 4.55
N VAL A 179 7.39 -5.34 5.85
CA VAL A 179 8.43 -4.72 6.66
C VAL A 179 9.13 -5.84 7.40
N ASP A 180 10.44 -5.95 7.19
CA ASP A 180 11.31 -6.90 7.88
C ASP A 180 11.58 -6.47 9.33
#